data_AF-A0A8S0G5B5-F1
#
_entry.id   AF-A0A8S0G5B5-F1
#
_cell.length_a   1.000
_cell.length_b   1.000
_cell.length_c   1.000
_cell.angle_alpha   90.00
_cell.angle_beta   90.00
_cell.angle_gamma   90.00
#
_symmetry.space_group_name_H-M   'P 1'
#
loop_
_entity.id
_entity.type
_entity.pdbx_description
1 polymer ?
#
loop_
_entity_poly.entity_id
_entity_poly.type
_entity_poly.pdbx_seq_one_letter_code
_entity_poly.pdbx_strand_id
1 'polypeptide(L)'
;MAHIVTLNTPSREDWLTQLADVVTDPDELLRLLNIDADEKLLAGRSAKKLFALRVPRSFIDRMEKGNPNDPLLRQVITSQDEFVVAPGFSTDPLEEQHTA
;
A
#
# COMPACT_ATOMS: atom_id res chain seq x y z
N MET A 1 -38.09 -8.08 -7.48
CA MET A 1 -37.87 -8.39 -6.04
C MET A 1 -36.65 -7.60 -5.61
N ALA A 2 -36.80 -6.65 -4.68
CA ALA A 2 -35.67 -5.83 -4.24
C ALA A 2 -34.80 -6.67 -3.30
N HIS A 3 -33.57 -6.98 -3.73
CA HIS A 3 -32.53 -7.47 -2.86
C HIS A 3 -32.09 -6.30 -1.98
N ILE A 4 -32.67 -6.19 -0.80
CA ILE A 4 -32.21 -5.25 0.22
C ILE A 4 -30.84 -5.78 0.66
N VAL A 5 -29.78 -5.09 0.24
CA VAL A 5 -28.43 -5.32 0.74
C VAL A 5 -28.46 -5.00 2.23
N THR A 6 -28.39 -6.02 3.07
CA THR A 6 -28.20 -5.84 4.51
C THR A 6 -26.82 -5.25 4.69
N LEU A 7 -26.75 -3.93 4.91
CA LEU A 7 -25.52 -3.24 5.26
C LEU A 7 -25.12 -3.72 6.65
N ASN A 8 -24.21 -4.70 6.72
CA ASN A 8 -23.52 -5.03 7.96
C ASN A 8 -22.67 -3.81 8.30
N THR A 9 -23.22 -2.91 9.11
CA THR A 9 -22.57 -1.64 9.45
C THR A 9 -21.40 -2.00 10.37
N PRO A 10 -20.13 -1.89 9.92
CA PRO A 10 -19.02 -2.05 10.84
C PRO A 10 -19.20 -1.02 11.96
N SER A 11 -18.91 -1.42 13.19
CA SER A 11 -18.97 -0.49 14.30
C SER A 11 -18.04 0.69 13.97
N ARG A 12 -18.37 1.91 14.41
CA ARG A 12 -17.50 3.09 14.18
C ARG A 12 -16.07 2.87 14.71
N GLU A 13 -15.85 1.85 15.54
CA GLU A 13 -14.55 1.48 16.10
C GLU A 13 -13.74 0.54 15.19
N ASP A 14 -14.38 -0.18 14.27
CA ASP A 14 -13.70 -1.20 13.45
C ASP A 14 -12.71 -0.57 12.46
N TRP A 15 -13.06 0.56 11.84
CA TRP A 15 -12.14 1.24 10.91
C TRP A 15 -10.97 1.91 11.64
N LEU A 16 -11.19 2.41 12.86
CA LEU A 16 -10.11 2.93 13.72
C LEU A 16 -9.14 1.81 14.10
N THR A 17 -9.68 0.64 14.43
CA THR A 17 -8.88 -0.55 14.75
C THR A 17 -8.06 -1.01 13.55
N GLN A 18 -8.66 -1.06 12.35
CA GLN A 18 -7.95 -1.38 11.11
C GLN A 18 -6.88 -0.35 10.75
N LEU A 19 -7.10 0.93 11.06
CA LEU A 19 -6.11 1.99 10.85
C LEU A 19 -4.96 1.91 11.87
N ALA A 20 -5.23 1.41 13.08
CA ALA A 20 -4.21 1.19 14.10
C ALA A 20 -3.37 -0.06 13.81
N ASP A 21 -3.97 -1.11 13.24
CA ASP A 21 -3.31 -2.38 12.89
C ASP A 21 -2.83 -2.40 11.43
N VAL A 22 -1.98 -1.43 11.09
CA VAL A 22 -1.33 -1.33 9.78
C VAL A 22 0.07 -1.92 9.79
N VAL A 23 0.41 -2.65 8.73
CA VAL A 23 1.80 -3.05 8.45
C VAL A 23 2.55 -1.84 7.91
N THR A 24 3.71 -1.56 8.50
CA THR A 24 4.55 -0.41 8.14
C THR A 24 5.95 -0.81 7.67
N ASP A 25 6.28 -2.10 7.75
CA ASP A 25 7.55 -2.66 7.29
C ASP A 25 7.34 -3.47 5.98
N PRO A 26 7.98 -3.08 4.87
CA PRO A 26 7.94 -3.86 3.62
C PRO A 26 8.34 -5.32 3.83
N ASP A 27 9.28 -5.61 4.74
CA ASP A 27 9.73 -6.97 4.98
C ASP A 27 8.68 -7.80 5.72
N GLU A 28 7.94 -7.18 6.63
CA GLU A 28 6.76 -7.81 7.24
C GLU A 28 5.70 -8.12 6.19
N LEU A 29 5.40 -7.17 5.29
CA LEU A 29 4.45 -7.36 4.20
C LEU A 29 4.84 -8.53 3.30
N LEU A 30 6.09 -8.58 2.83
CA LEU A 30 6.57 -9.66 1.95
C LEU A 30 6.55 -11.03 2.66
N ARG A 31 6.88 -11.08 3.95
CA ARG A 31 6.76 -12.31 4.76
C ARG A 31 5.31 -12.78 4.88
N LEU A 32 4.36 -11.87 5.13
CA LEU A 32 2.93 -12.21 5.21
C LEU A 32 2.38 -12.79 3.90
N LEU A 33 2.96 -12.37 2.77
CA LEU A 33 2.60 -12.81 1.43
C LEU A 33 3.42 -14.01 0.92
N ASN A 34 4.43 -14.49 1.65
CA ASN A 34 5.38 -15.52 1.21
C ASN A 34 6.18 -15.12 -0.06
N ILE A 35 6.72 -13.89 -0.09
CA ILE A 35 7.48 -13.31 -1.23
C ILE A 35 8.84 -12.77 -0.76
N ASP A 36 9.42 -13.36 0.29
CA ASP A 36 10.64 -12.89 0.94
C ASP A 36 11.92 -13.02 0.08
N ALA A 37 11.87 -13.77 -1.03
CA ALA A 37 13.00 -14.01 -1.92
C ALA A 37 13.00 -13.19 -3.22
N ASP A 38 12.02 -12.29 -3.45
CA ASP A 38 11.95 -11.51 -4.70
C ASP A 38 12.95 -10.35 -4.70
N GLU A 39 14.08 -10.52 -5.38
CA GLU A 39 15.16 -9.54 -5.42
C GLU A 39 14.72 -8.13 -5.83
N LYS A 40 13.74 -8.00 -6.74
CA LYS A 40 13.26 -6.70 -7.21
C LYS A 40 12.50 -5.96 -6.12
N LEU A 41 11.62 -6.67 -5.40
CA LEU A 41 10.87 -6.09 -4.28
C LEU A 41 11.80 -5.76 -3.10
N LEU A 42 12.80 -6.60 -2.85
CA LEU A 42 13.83 -6.34 -1.84
C LEU A 42 14.66 -5.10 -2.17
N ALA A 43 14.97 -4.89 -3.45
CA ALA A 43 15.72 -3.74 -3.92
C ALA A 43 14.97 -2.42 -3.64
N GLY A 44 13.63 -2.44 -3.65
CA GLY A 44 12.74 -1.30 -3.39
C GLY A 44 12.64 -0.85 -1.94
N ARG A 45 13.23 -1.58 -0.97
CA ARG A 45 13.19 -1.24 0.47
C ARG A 45 13.65 0.19 0.78
N SER A 46 14.65 0.69 0.06
CA SER A 46 15.20 2.03 0.27
C SER A 46 14.22 3.15 -0.12
N ALA A 47 13.27 2.87 -1.02
CA ALA A 47 12.26 3.83 -1.49
C ALA A 47 11.19 4.16 -0.44
N LYS A 48 11.08 3.37 0.64
CA LYS A 48 10.30 3.74 1.84
C LYS A 48 10.66 5.12 2.42
N LYS A 49 11.86 5.64 2.13
CA LYS A 49 12.27 7.00 2.51
C LYS A 49 11.47 8.10 1.80
N LEU A 50 10.95 7.80 0.60
CA LEU A 50 10.11 8.71 -0.18
C LEU A 50 8.68 8.70 0.35
N PHE A 51 8.13 7.50 0.57
CA PHE A 51 6.77 7.30 1.05
C PHE A 51 6.71 6.24 2.15
N ALA A 52 6.12 6.60 3.29
CA ALA A 52 5.96 5.67 4.40
C ALA A 52 4.89 4.62 4.06
N LEU A 53 5.27 3.34 4.14
CA LEU A 53 4.34 2.22 3.97
C LEU A 53 3.33 2.18 5.13
N ARG A 54 2.04 2.13 4.80
CA ARG A 54 0.93 1.87 5.75
C ARG A 54 -0.15 1.06 5.07
N VAL A 55 -0.22 -0.23 5.37
CA VAL A 55 -1.17 -1.15 4.72
C VAL A 55 -2.00 -1.89 5.79
N PRO A 56 -3.32 -1.68 5.87
CA PRO A 56 -4.18 -2.42 6.79
C PRO A 56 -4.15 -3.92 6.50
N ARG A 57 -4.19 -4.76 7.55
CA ARG A 57 -4.22 -6.23 7.38
C ARG A 57 -5.38 -6.71 6.49
N SER A 58 -6.56 -6.09 6.61
CA SER A 58 -7.72 -6.39 5.77
C SER A 58 -7.48 -6.15 4.28
N PHE A 59 -6.56 -5.24 3.92
CA PHE A 59 -6.15 -5.02 2.54
C PHE A 59 -5.15 -6.08 2.07
N ILE A 60 -4.22 -6.48 2.95
CA ILE A 60 -3.25 -7.55 2.69
C ILE A 60 -3.96 -8.90 2.46
N ASP A 61 -5.02 -9.18 3.21
CA ASP A 61 -5.81 -10.41 3.09
C ASP A 61 -6.46 -10.59 1.71
N ARG A 62 -6.55 -9.51 0.91
CA ARG A 62 -7.09 -9.55 -0.45
C ARG A 62 -6.03 -9.84 -1.50
N MET A 63 -4.74 -9.81 -1.14
CA MET A 63 -3.62 -10.08 -2.05
C MET A 63 -3.43 -11.58 -2.24
N GLU A 64 -2.99 -11.96 -3.44
CA GLU A 64 -2.59 -13.32 -3.74
C GLU A 64 -1.22 -13.65 -3.13
N LYS A 65 -1.18 -14.61 -2.20
CA LYS A 65 0.07 -15.08 -1.58
C LYS A 65 0.95 -15.78 -2.60
N GLY A 66 2.25 -15.51 -2.56
CA GLY A 66 3.24 -16.05 -3.47
C GLY A 66 3.27 -15.38 -4.85
N ASN A 67 2.44 -14.36 -5.09
CA ASN A 67 2.41 -13.62 -6.36
C ASN A 67 3.09 -12.24 -6.23
N PRO A 68 4.37 -12.08 -6.63
CA PRO A 68 5.04 -10.77 -6.63
C PRO A 68 4.42 -9.75 -7.59
N ASN A 69 3.61 -10.21 -8.55
CA ASN A 69 2.92 -9.36 -9.52
C ASN A 69 1.47 -9.05 -9.15
N ASP A 70 1.05 -9.39 -7.92
CA ASP A 70 -0.29 -9.08 -7.43
C ASP A 70 -0.60 -7.57 -7.59
N PRO A 71 -1.74 -7.20 -8.20
CA PRO A 71 -2.05 -5.82 -8.53
C PRO A 71 -2.29 -4.95 -7.28
N LEU A 72 -2.74 -5.52 -6.15
CA LEU A 72 -2.90 -4.80 -4.90
C LEU A 72 -1.55 -4.59 -4.22
N LEU A 73 -0.65 -5.59 -4.25
CA LEU A 73 0.72 -5.45 -3.76
C LEU A 73 1.45 -4.33 -4.50
N ARG A 74 1.37 -4.31 -5.84
CA ARG A 74 2.01 -3.29 -6.68
C ARG A 74 1.53 -1.86 -6.43
N GLN A 75 0.36 -1.67 -5.82
CA GLN A 75 -0.14 -0.34 -5.46
C GLN A 75 0.51 0.21 -4.19
N VAL A 76 1.01 -0.67 -3.31
CA VAL A 76 1.46 -0.28 -1.96
C VAL A 76 2.94 -0.53 -1.74
N ILE A 77 3.54 -1.53 -2.38
CA ILE A 77 4.96 -1.86 -2.21
C ILE A 77 5.82 -0.78 -2.88
N THR A 78 6.88 -0.38 -2.19
CA THR A 78 7.81 0.61 -2.72
C THR A 78 8.76 -0.01 -3.74
N SER A 79 9.00 0.67 -4.86
CA SER A 79 9.92 0.23 -5.92
C SER A 79 11.16 1.13 -6.03
N GLN A 80 12.29 0.58 -6.49
CA GLN A 80 13.44 1.41 -6.87
C GLN A 80 13.12 2.41 -7.98
N ASP A 81 12.15 2.07 -8.83
CA ASP A 81 11.71 2.92 -9.94
C ASP A 81 11.17 4.27 -9.44
N GLU A 82 10.76 4.38 -8.17
CA GLU A 82 10.28 5.64 -7.58
C GLU A 82 11.39 6.70 -7.40
N PHE A 83 12.67 6.28 -7.39
CA PHE A 83 13.79 7.23 -7.38
C PHE A 83 14.08 7.84 -8.75
N VAL A 84 13.43 7.34 -9.81
CA VAL A 84 13.66 7.82 -11.17
C VAL A 84 13.07 9.23 -11.31
N VAL A 85 13.95 10.22 -11.35
CA VAL A 85 13.59 11.60 -11.69
C VAL A 85 13.41 11.69 -13.21
N ALA A 86 12.19 12.01 -13.63
CA ALA A 86 11.86 12.17 -15.05
C ALA A 86 11.77 13.66 -15.43
N PRO A 87 12.27 14.06 -16.63
CA PRO A 87 12.09 15.42 -17.12
C PRO A 87 10.62 15.84 -17.16
N GLY A 88 10.31 17.04 -16.69
CA GLY A 88 8.94 17.57 -16.64
C GLY A 88 8.13 17.18 -15.40
N PHE A 89 8.68 16.36 -14.50
CA PHE A 89 8.07 16.06 -13.22
C PHE A 89 8.52 17.08 -12.16
N SER A 90 7.61 17.45 -11.27
CA SER A 90 7.82 18.41 -10.19
C SER A 90 7.30 17.83 -8.87
N THR A 91 7.77 18.34 -7.74
CA THR A 91 7.26 17.98 -6.40
C THR A 91 5.88 18.58 -6.12
N ASP A 92 5.48 19.60 -6.87
CA ASP A 92 4.16 20.21 -6.80
C ASP A 92 3.60 20.43 -8.22
N PRO A 93 3.13 19.36 -8.89
CA PRO A 93 2.65 19.45 -10.27
C PRO A 93 1.26 20.12 -10.38
N LEU A 94 0.53 20.28 -9.27
CA LEU A 94 -0.79 20.88 -9.21
C LEU A 94 -0.81 22.26 -8.53
N GLU A 95 0.36 22.76 -8.11
CA GLU A 95 0.55 24.04 -7.40
C GLU A 95 -0.28 24.16 -6.10
N GLU A 96 -0.52 23.03 -5.42
CA GLU A 96 -1.41 22.95 -4.25
C GLU A 96 -0.77 23.50 -2.98
N GLN A 97 0.58 23.53 -2.92
CA GLN A 97 1.33 23.98 -1.73
C GLN A 97 1.15 25.48 -1.43
N HIS A 98 0.59 26.24 -2.37
CA HIS A 98 0.39 27.68 -2.26
C HIS A 98 -1.07 28.11 -2.05
N THR A 99 -1.96 27.18 -1.70
CA THR A 99 -3.37 27.51 -1.41
C THR A 99 -3.47 28.31 -0.10
N ALA A 100 -3.83 29.59 -0.23
CA ALA A 100 -4.09 30.52 0.87
C ALA A 100 -5.49 30.34 1.48
#